data_AF-A0A2G2VEX8-F1
#
_entry.id   AF-A0A2G2VEX8-F1
#
_cell.length_a   1.000
_cell.length_b   1.000
_cell.length_c   1.000
_cell.angle_alpha   90.00
_cell.angle_beta   90.00
_cell.angle_gamma   90.00
#
_symmetry.space_group_name_H-M   'P 1'
#
loop_
_entity.id
_entity.type
_entity.pdbx_description
1 polymer ?
#
loop_
_entity_poly.entity_id
_entity_poly.type
_entity_poly.pdbx_seq_one_letter_code
_entity_poly.pdbx_strand_id
1 'polypeptide(L)' 'MVRNDMGCGSTIGPILASGVGMPTVDCGIAQLYTHSVREICGKEDVDIAYKHFKAFYQSFSSIDRKLNVD' A
#
# COMPACT_ATOMS: atom_id res chain seq x y z
N MET A 1 -0.07 -10.06 -6.40
CA MET A 1 0.23 -9.68 -7.80
C MET A 1 -0.86 -10.24 -8.70
N VAL A 2 -1.15 -9.58 -9.82
CA VAL A 2 -2.14 -10.06 -10.81
C VAL A 2 -1.51 -11.08 -11.75
N ARG A 3 -2.34 -11.85 -12.45
CA ARG A 3 -1.84 -12.74 -13.51
C ARG A 3 -1.32 -11.92 -14.68
N ASN A 4 -0.25 -12.40 -15.32
CA ASN A 4 0.42 -11.68 -16.41
C ASN A 4 -0.46 -11.50 -17.67
N ASP A 5 -1.50 -12.32 -17.82
CA ASP A 5 -2.48 -12.26 -18.90
C ASP A 5 -3.69 -11.37 -18.60
N MET A 6 -3.69 -10.65 -17.47
CA MET A 6 -4.78 -9.78 -17.05
C MET A 6 -4.29 -8.37 -16.72
N GLY A 7 -5.04 -7.37 -17.19
CA GLY A 7 -4.85 -5.97 -16.80
C GLY A 7 -5.24 -5.72 -15.34
N CYS A 8 -4.67 -4.68 -14.75
CA CYS A 8 -4.95 -4.20 -13.40
C CYS A 8 -5.25 -2.70 -13.44
N GLY A 9 -6.06 -2.22 -12.49
CA GLY A 9 -6.19 -0.79 -12.26
C GLY A 9 -4.89 -0.18 -11.75
N SER A 10 -4.61 1.05 -12.17
CA SER A 10 -3.50 1.85 -11.62
C SER A 10 -3.88 2.51 -10.30
N THR A 11 -2.88 2.93 -9.53
CA THR A 11 -3.03 3.74 -8.32
C THR A 11 -2.27 5.07 -8.46
N ILE A 12 -2.30 5.90 -7.42
CA ILE A 12 -1.57 7.17 -7.39
C ILE A 12 -0.08 7.01 -7.08
N GLY A 13 0.38 5.87 -6.56
CA GLY A 13 1.77 5.65 -6.15
C GLY A 13 2.78 5.96 -7.26
N PRO A 14 2.66 5.37 -8.46
CA PRO A 14 3.56 5.68 -9.58
C PRO A 14 3.55 7.17 -10.00
N ILE A 15 2.39 7.84 -9.88
CA ILE A 15 2.24 9.27 -10.17
C ILE A 15 3.00 10.10 -9.13
N LEU A 16 2.90 9.75 -7.85
CA LEU A 16 3.61 10.45 -6.78
C LEU A 16 5.13 10.20 -6.84
N ALA A 17 5.54 8.96 -7.15
CA ALA A 17 6.95 8.62 -7.30
C ALA A 17 7.62 9.46 -8.39
N SER A 18 6.98 9.53 -9.56
CA SER A 18 7.51 10.31 -10.69
C SER A 18 7.40 11.83 -10.48
N GLY A 19 6.35 12.30 -9.79
CA GLY A 19 6.13 13.73 -9.57
C GLY A 19 7.03 14.34 -8.48
N VAL A 20 7.32 13.58 -7.41
CA VAL A 20 8.07 14.08 -6.23
C VAL A 20 9.51 13.54 -6.21
N GLY A 21 9.79 12.43 -6.90
CA GLY A 21 11.10 11.79 -6.89
C GLY A 21 11.39 11.00 -5.61
N MET A 22 10.36 10.60 -4.87
CA MET A 22 10.48 9.80 -3.65
C MET A 22 10.07 8.34 -3.92
N PRO A 23 10.73 7.35 -3.28
CA PRO A 23 10.29 5.96 -3.37
C PRO A 23 8.89 5.81 -2.76
N THR A 24 7.99 5.16 -3.49
CA THR A 24 6.61 4.91 -3.05
C THR A 24 6.33 3.42 -2.95
N VAL A 25 5.52 3.05 -1.96
CA VAL A 25 4.95 1.71 -1.84
C VAL A 25 3.44 1.83 -1.74
N ASP A 26 2.71 1.22 -2.68
CA ASP A 26 1.26 1.10 -2.60
C ASP A 26 0.87 -0.07 -1.69
N CYS A 27 0.04 0.21 -0.68
CA CYS A 27 -0.51 -0.79 0.22
C CYS A 27 -1.93 -0.40 0.66
N GLY A 28 -2.73 -1.39 1.06
CA GLY A 28 -4.11 -1.17 1.47
C GLY A 28 -4.75 -2.45 2.01
N ILE A 29 -5.96 -2.30 2.55
CA ILE A 29 -6.77 -3.44 3.02
C ILE A 29 -7.36 -4.15 1.81
N ALA A 30 -7.26 -5.48 1.79
CA ALA A 30 -7.90 -6.28 0.77
C ALA A 30 -9.43 -6.24 0.93
N GLN A 31 -10.14 -6.06 -0.17
CA GLN A 31 -11.60 -6.06 -0.20
C GLN A 31 -12.15 -6.81 -1.41
N LEU A 32 -13.41 -7.23 -1.30
CA LEU A 32 -14.16 -7.85 -2.37
C LEU A 32 -15.21 -6.89 -2.93
N TYR A 33 -15.55 -7.10 -4.20
CA TYR A 33 -16.56 -6.33 -4.93
C TYR A 33 -16.20 -4.84 -5.08
N THR A 34 -14.91 -4.52 -5.24
CA THR A 34 -14.47 -3.13 -5.50
C THR A 34 -15.28 -2.50 -6.65
N HIS A 35 -15.76 -1.28 -6.44
CA HIS A 35 -16.69 -0.54 -7.30
C HIS A 35 -18.15 -1.01 -7.30
N SER A 36 -18.54 -1.93 -6.43
CA SER A 36 -19.94 -2.28 -6.18
C SER A 36 -20.65 -1.21 -5.34
N VAL A 37 -21.99 -1.14 -5.42
CA VAL A 37 -22.82 -0.35 -4.48
C VAL A 37 -22.68 -0.82 -3.03
N ARG A 38 -22.25 -2.07 -2.83
CA ARG A 38 -21.91 -2.65 -1.53
C ARG A 38 -20.62 -3.46 -1.65
N GLU A 39 -19.59 -2.99 -0.95
CA GLU A 39 -18.27 -3.63 -0.84
C GLU A 39 -18.15 -4.39 0.48
N ILE A 40 -17.19 -5.31 0.58
CA ILE A 40 -16.98 -6.16 1.77
C ILE A 40 -15.47 -6.26 2.07
N CYS A 41 -15.10 -6.08 3.33
CA CYS A 41 -13.73 -6.28 3.83
C CYS A 41 -13.72 -7.01 5.19
N GLY A 42 -12.55 -7.50 5.60
CA GLY A 42 -12.36 -8.09 6.92
C GLY A 42 -12.40 -7.03 8.01
N LYS A 43 -13.10 -7.33 9.10
CA LYS A 43 -13.22 -6.41 10.25
C LYS A 43 -11.89 -6.23 10.96
N GLU A 44 -11.13 -7.31 11.11
CA GLU A 44 -9.82 -7.33 11.74
C GLU A 44 -8.76 -6.55 10.92
N ASP A 45 -8.92 -6.50 9.60
CA ASP A 45 -7.98 -5.83 8.70
C ASP A 45 -7.87 -4.33 8.98
N VAL A 46 -8.93 -3.72 9.52
CA VAL A 46 -8.93 -2.30 9.93
C VAL A 46 -7.96 -2.06 11.09
N ASP A 47 -7.98 -2.91 12.12
CA ASP A 47 -7.06 -2.80 13.26
C ASP A 47 -5.62 -3.13 12.87
N ILE A 48 -5.44 -4.12 11.99
CA ILE A 48 -4.13 -4.47 11.43
C ILE A 48 -3.56 -3.30 10.62
N ALA A 49 -4.35 -2.68 9.75
CA ALA A 49 -3.92 -1.53 8.96
C ALA A 49 -3.55 -0.34 9.85
N TYR A 50 -4.35 -0.06 10.89
CA TYR A 50 -4.02 0.96 11.88
C TYR A 50 -2.66 0.71 12.53
N LYS A 51 -2.43 -0.50 13.03
CA LYS A 51 -1.16 -0.89 13.65
C LYS A 51 0.00 -0.81 12.66
N HIS A 52 -0.22 -1.20 11.41
CA HIS A 52 0.78 -1.16 10.35
C HIS A 52 1.23 0.27 10.05
N PHE A 53 0.30 1.19 9.78
CA PHE A 53 0.65 2.58 9.51
C PHE A 53 1.24 3.27 10.74
N LYS A 54 0.74 2.97 11.94
CA LYS A 54 1.34 3.47 13.18
C LYS A 54 2.80 3.03 13.32
N ALA A 55 3.08 1.75 13.09
CA ALA A 55 4.45 1.23 13.13
C ALA A 55 5.33 1.90 12.08
N PHE A 56 4.84 2.09 10.85
CA PHE A 56 5.56 2.80 9.79
C PHE A 56 6.03 4.17 10.27
N TYR A 57 5.13 5.03 10.76
CA TYR A 57 5.51 6.36 11.25
C TYR A 57 6.42 6.35 12.48
N GLN A 58 6.41 5.28 13.28
CA GLN A 58 7.24 5.16 14.48
C GLN A 58 8.65 4.62 14.20
N SER A 59 8.80 3.66 13.27
CA SER A 59 10.05 2.93 13.09
C SER A 59 10.75 3.16 11.74
N PHE A 60 10.07 3.74 10.74
CA PHE A 60 10.59 3.82 9.37
C PHE A 60 11.98 4.46 9.28
N SER A 61 12.19 5.62 9.91
CA SER A 61 13.48 6.34 9.85
C SER A 61 14.66 5.52 10.39
N SER A 62 14.42 4.65 11.37
CA SER A 62 15.46 3.79 11.95
C SER A 62 15.79 2.59 11.06
N ILE A 63 14.83 2.13 10.26
CA ILE A 63 14.96 1.01 9.31
C ILE A 63 15.61 1.52 8.03
N ASP A 64 15.15 2.65 7.52
CA ASP A 64 15.65 3.31 6.31
C ASP A 64 17.16 3.57 6.39
N ARG A 65 17.65 4.07 7.53
CA ARG A 65 19.09 4.25 7.80
C ARG A 65 19.94 2.99 7.77
N LYS A 66 19.32 1.81 7.92
CA LYS A 66 20.01 0.51 7.90
C LYS A 66 20.00 -0.14 6.53
N LEU A 67 19.20 0.36 5.60
CA LEU A 67 19.18 -0.14 4.23
C LEU A 67 20.45 0.31 3.51
N ASN A 68 21.10 -0.63 2.82
CA ASN A 68 22.13 -0.33 1.83
C ASN A 68 21.63 -0.89 0.50
N VAL A 69 21.04 -0.02 -0.32
CA VAL A 69 20.37 -0.38 -1.57
C VAL A 69 20.75 0.61 -2.67
N ASP A 70 22.05 0.76 -2.89
CA ASP A 70 22.64 1.42 -4.06
C ASP A 70 23.99 0.74 -4.38
#